data_AF-A0A8B8FEV7-F1
#
_entry.id   AF-A0A8B8FEV7-F1
#
_cell.length_a   1.000
_cell.length_b   1.000
_cell.length_c   1.000
_cell.angle_alpha   90.00
_cell.angle_beta   90.00
_cell.angle_gamma   90.00
#
_symmetry.space_group_name_H-M   'P 1'
#
loop_
_entity.id
_entity.type
_entity.pdbx_description
1 polymer ?
#
loop_
_entity_poly.entity_id
_entity_poly.type
_entity_poly.pdbx_seq_one_letter_code
_entity_poly.pdbx_strand_id
1 'polypeptide(L)'
;MWHQIRRWFELQYKQQRIFCVNLKSLKKEYSLKMKLKNFKFLHLEEHSELNYVHEKMTIMDNTSGMVLKYVYKRIIYFNSNCKDLIIRTIKIINNEILSSNNCDKLEFIIYTDSFGIYCNDENIIKQCERFLISTLPENTLVYPHHTVNSINFEDILRFQTQTHLTLGKSIFQAIQVIKESIDKFTLKNIFLSFNGGKDCVVLLYLFQGVLKDLEINETIKAVYFQSDDQFPEEEDYVQSTVKRFNLDLTVIKGDLKSGLWEFLKKNSQFRASIIGTRQSDIESLKLQFFQKTDPGWPELFRVHPILHWSYDTVWSFLRQFSIPYCCLYDKGYTSLGNRSKTYPNPNLKYIDKKTGQVKYWPAFLLQNSNSERNNRL
;
A
#
# COMPACT_ATOMS: atom_id res chain seq x y z
N MET A 1 45.29 -9.19 -10.49
CA MET A 1 43.83 -9.08 -10.31
C MET A 1 43.43 -9.12 -8.83
N TRP A 2 43.56 -10.25 -8.11
CA TRP A 2 43.15 -10.36 -6.68
C TRP A 2 43.77 -9.31 -5.73
N HIS A 3 45.04 -8.93 -5.92
CA HIS A 3 45.67 -7.86 -5.12
C HIS A 3 45.06 -6.45 -5.29
N GLN A 4 44.38 -6.15 -6.41
CA GLN A 4 43.71 -4.87 -6.60
C GLN A 4 42.36 -4.82 -5.89
N ILE A 5 41.61 -5.95 -5.87
CA ILE A 5 40.33 -6.07 -5.15
C ILE A 5 40.55 -5.91 -3.64
N ARG A 6 41.57 -6.55 -3.08
CA ARG A 6 41.93 -6.41 -1.65
C ARG A 6 42.31 -4.97 -1.28
N ARG A 7 43.05 -4.28 -2.15
CA ARG A 7 43.45 -2.88 -1.96
C ARG A 7 42.25 -1.90 -2.07
N TRP A 8 41.22 -2.24 -2.83
CA TRP A 8 39.96 -1.48 -2.91
C TRP A 8 39.15 -1.60 -1.60
N PHE A 9 39.00 -2.80 -1.04
CA PHE A 9 38.35 -3.00 0.26
C PHE A 9 39.10 -2.32 1.42
N GLU A 10 40.44 -2.40 1.45
CA GLU A 10 41.24 -1.72 2.50
C GLU A 10 41.18 -0.19 2.41
N LEU A 11 41.00 0.39 1.22
CA LEU A 11 40.81 1.83 1.04
C LEU A 11 39.43 2.30 1.52
N GLN A 12 38.36 1.51 1.28
CA GLN A 12 37.03 1.78 1.83
C GLN A 12 37.03 1.71 3.38
N TYR A 13 37.67 0.70 3.97
CA TYR A 13 37.80 0.59 5.43
C TYR A 13 38.61 1.72 6.06
N LYS A 14 39.64 2.25 5.37
CA LYS A 14 40.43 3.39 5.87
C LYS A 14 39.71 4.73 5.77
N GLN A 15 38.84 4.95 4.78
CA GLN A 15 38.05 6.19 4.70
C GLN A 15 36.96 6.27 5.78
N GLN A 16 36.46 5.16 6.30
CA GLN A 16 35.51 5.16 7.43
C GLN A 16 36.12 5.57 8.78
N ARG A 17 37.47 5.59 8.92
CA ARG A 17 38.16 5.89 10.19
C ARG A 17 38.65 7.33 10.35
N ILE A 18 38.42 8.22 9.37
CA ILE A 18 38.84 9.62 9.42
C ILE A 18 37.61 10.53 9.21
N PHE A 19 36.72 10.62 10.20
CA PHE A 19 35.92 11.84 10.48
C PHE A 19 35.18 11.74 11.82
N CYS A 20 35.94 11.72 12.93
CA CYS A 20 35.38 11.67 14.29
C CYS A 20 35.85 12.86 15.15
N VAL A 21 35.67 14.10 14.67
CA VAL A 21 35.90 15.33 15.47
C VAL A 21 34.84 16.41 15.15
N ASN A 22 34.40 17.10 16.22
CA ASN A 22 33.64 18.36 16.29
C ASN A 22 32.10 18.36 16.11
N LEU A 23 31.42 17.88 17.16
CA LEU A 23 29.98 18.04 17.40
C LEU A 23 29.64 19.17 18.41
N LYS A 24 30.35 20.31 18.38
CA LYS A 24 30.18 21.40 19.37
C LYS A 24 29.60 22.74 18.88
N SER A 25 29.33 22.92 17.59
CA SER A 25 28.68 24.14 17.07
C SER A 25 27.53 23.81 16.11
N LEU A 26 26.29 23.88 16.61
CA LEU A 26 25.03 24.19 15.89
C LEU A 26 23.81 23.94 16.81
N LYS A 27 23.74 24.69 17.91
CA LYS A 27 22.49 24.95 18.66
C LYS A 27 21.97 26.33 18.24
N LYS A 28 20.67 26.42 17.95
CA LYS A 28 19.91 27.50 17.30
C LYS A 28 19.75 27.31 15.78
N GLU A 29 18.57 27.29 15.18
CA GLU A 29 17.18 27.29 15.69
C GLU A 29 16.43 26.13 14.96
N TYR A 30 15.10 25.98 14.80
CA TYR A 30 13.94 26.71 15.30
C TYR A 30 12.93 25.73 15.94
N SER A 31 11.71 26.20 16.26
CA SER A 31 10.77 25.52 17.15
C SER A 31 9.57 24.90 16.43
N LEU A 32 9.61 23.59 16.22
CA LEU A 32 8.41 22.74 16.13
C LEU A 32 8.70 21.30 16.61
N LYS A 33 9.65 21.19 17.55
CA LYS A 33 10.42 19.98 17.87
C LYS A 33 10.00 19.31 19.19
N MET A 34 8.73 19.45 19.58
CA MET A 34 8.26 19.34 20.98
C MET A 34 7.40 18.11 21.34
N LYS A 35 7.08 17.18 20.43
CA LYS A 35 6.37 15.91 20.79
C LYS A 35 6.92 14.60 20.20
N LEU A 36 8.01 14.62 19.43
CA LEU A 36 8.63 13.42 18.81
C LEU A 36 10.11 13.24 19.18
N LYS A 37 10.52 13.69 20.38
CA LYS A 37 11.93 13.98 20.70
C LYS A 37 12.69 12.92 21.51
N ASN A 38 12.09 11.78 21.82
CA ASN A 38 12.69 10.75 22.68
C ASN A 38 13.32 9.56 21.92
N PHE A 39 13.16 9.48 20.60
CA PHE A 39 13.94 8.53 19.78
C PHE A 39 15.39 9.01 19.68
N LYS A 40 16.32 8.24 20.26
CA LYS A 40 17.76 8.56 20.21
C LYS A 40 18.36 7.85 18.99
N PHE A 41 18.81 8.62 18.01
CA PHE A 41 19.64 8.10 16.92
C PHE A 41 20.94 7.49 17.50
N LEU A 42 20.93 6.17 17.69
CA LEU A 42 22.12 5.37 17.97
C LEU A 42 22.82 5.08 16.64
N HIS A 43 24.06 5.54 16.51
CA HIS A 43 24.95 5.02 15.48
C HIS A 43 25.23 3.54 15.80
N LEU A 44 24.86 2.65 14.87
CA LEU A 44 25.24 1.24 14.91
C LEU A 44 26.72 1.13 14.51
N GLU A 45 27.62 1.24 15.47
CA GLU A 45 29.00 0.75 15.33
C GLU A 45 29.04 -0.75 15.63
N GLU A 46 29.82 -1.49 14.84
CA GLU A 46 30.01 -2.93 15.02
C GLU A 46 30.91 -3.19 16.24
N HIS A 47 30.30 -3.43 17.39
CA HIS A 47 30.99 -4.05 18.52
C HIS A 47 30.41 -5.43 18.84
N SER A 48 31.33 -6.40 18.81
CA SER A 48 31.15 -7.81 19.10
C SER A 48 30.90 -8.06 20.58
N GLU A 49 30.31 -9.23 20.87
CA GLU A 49 30.14 -9.83 22.20
C GLU A 49 29.21 -9.08 23.16
N LEU A 50 28.01 -9.65 23.38
CA LEU A 50 27.31 -9.59 24.66
C LEU A 50 26.32 -10.76 24.77
N ASN A 51 26.33 -11.41 25.94
CA ASN A 51 25.86 -12.76 26.22
C ASN A 51 24.43 -13.12 25.76
N TYR A 52 24.29 -14.38 25.29
CA TYR A 52 23.01 -15.03 25.06
C TYR A 52 22.17 -15.12 26.35
N VAL A 53 20.96 -14.58 26.30
CA VAL A 53 19.85 -15.02 27.16
C VAL A 53 18.79 -15.62 26.23
N HIS A 54 18.54 -16.92 26.38
CA HIS A 54 17.52 -17.64 25.63
C HIS A 54 16.11 -17.34 26.19
N GLU A 55 15.53 -16.21 25.77
CA GLU A 55 14.07 -16.11 25.75
C GLU A 55 13.53 -16.82 24.51
N LYS A 56 12.55 -17.71 24.71
CA LYS A 56 12.00 -18.57 23.66
C LYS A 56 11.34 -17.72 22.56
N MET A 57 11.99 -17.62 21.40
CA MET A 57 11.36 -17.07 20.19
C MET A 57 10.38 -18.12 19.64
N THR A 58 9.09 -17.92 19.88
CA THR A 58 8.04 -18.84 19.42
C THR A 58 7.82 -18.66 17.92
N ILE A 59 8.33 -19.60 17.12
CA ILE A 59 7.87 -19.80 15.74
C ILE A 59 6.48 -20.44 15.85
N MET A 60 5.43 -19.74 15.40
CA MET A 60 4.04 -20.18 15.54
C MET A 60 3.32 -20.32 14.19
N ASP A 61 2.91 -21.54 13.87
CA ASP A 61 2.12 -21.89 12.67
C ASP A 61 0.60 -21.65 12.83
N ASN A 62 0.16 -20.81 13.77
CA ASN A 62 -1.27 -20.70 14.10
C ASN A 62 -1.74 -19.23 14.26
N THR A 63 -2.17 -18.64 13.15
CA THR A 63 -2.52 -17.21 13.04
C THR A 63 -3.90 -16.83 13.61
N SER A 64 -4.84 -17.78 13.72
CA SER A 64 -6.26 -17.48 13.97
C SER A 64 -6.54 -16.82 15.33
N GLY A 65 -5.77 -17.17 16.37
CA GLY A 65 -5.92 -16.57 17.71
C GLY A 65 -5.48 -15.11 17.80
N MET A 66 -4.52 -14.69 16.97
CA MET A 66 -3.91 -13.35 17.08
C MET A 66 -4.74 -12.24 16.42
N VAL A 67 -5.56 -12.60 15.42
CA VAL A 67 -6.52 -11.69 14.75
C VAL A 67 -7.64 -11.23 15.71
N LEU A 68 -7.80 -11.86 16.89
CA LEU A 68 -8.70 -11.41 17.95
C LEU A 68 -8.05 -10.39 18.91
N LYS A 69 -6.72 -10.36 19.03
CA LYS A 69 -5.99 -9.53 20.01
C LYS A 69 -5.72 -8.11 19.50
N TYR A 70 -5.49 -7.97 18.18
CA TYR A 70 -5.15 -6.69 17.55
C TYR A 70 -6.04 -6.38 16.36
N VAL A 71 -6.51 -5.13 16.32
CA VAL A 71 -7.28 -4.57 15.21
C VAL A 71 -6.42 -4.43 13.95
N TYR A 72 -5.29 -3.72 14.04
CA TYR A 72 -4.45 -3.42 12.89
C TYR A 72 -3.28 -4.38 12.78
N LYS A 73 -2.98 -4.78 11.55
CA LYS A 73 -1.78 -5.56 11.21
C LYS A 73 -1.07 -4.96 9.99
N ARG A 74 0.24 -5.17 9.90
CA ARG A 74 1.04 -4.98 8.68
C ARG A 74 2.01 -6.13 8.55
N ILE A 75 1.98 -6.81 7.41
CA ILE A 75 3.04 -7.74 7.04
C ILE A 75 4.04 -6.97 6.18
N ILE A 76 5.31 -6.99 6.56
CA ILE A 76 6.41 -6.35 5.86
C ILE A 76 7.40 -7.42 5.46
N TYR A 77 7.67 -7.55 4.17
CA TYR A 77 8.65 -8.51 3.65
C TYR A 77 10.05 -7.89 3.66
N PHE A 78 11.07 -8.73 3.72
CA PHE A 78 12.47 -8.32 3.69
C PHE A 78 13.32 -9.31 2.89
N ASN A 79 14.45 -8.84 2.38
CA ASN A 79 15.46 -9.73 1.82
C ASN A 79 15.99 -10.65 2.92
N SER A 80 15.87 -11.97 2.77
CA SER A 80 16.19 -12.97 3.80
C SER A 80 17.60 -12.82 4.39
N ASN A 81 18.56 -12.32 3.60
CA ASN A 81 19.94 -12.03 4.03
C ASN A 81 20.03 -10.89 5.07
N CYS A 82 18.97 -10.11 5.25
CA CYS A 82 18.88 -9.00 6.21
C CYS A 82 18.14 -9.37 7.51
N LYS A 83 17.78 -10.64 7.74
CA LYS A 83 16.97 -11.08 8.88
C LYS A 83 17.52 -10.63 10.24
N ASP A 84 18.83 -10.76 10.46
CA ASP A 84 19.47 -10.34 11.72
C ASP A 84 19.42 -8.83 11.93
N LEU A 85 19.53 -8.04 10.86
CA LEU A 85 19.38 -6.59 10.92
C LEU A 85 17.93 -6.23 11.29
N ILE A 86 16.94 -6.87 10.67
CA ILE A 86 15.53 -6.70 11.01
C ILE A 86 15.27 -7.03 12.48
N ILE A 87 15.78 -8.16 12.99
CA ILE A 87 15.64 -8.54 14.42
C ILE A 87 16.24 -7.46 15.34
N ARG A 88 17.44 -6.95 15.03
CA ARG A 88 18.09 -5.89 15.81
C ARG A 88 17.28 -4.58 15.78
N THR A 89 16.82 -4.16 14.60
CA THR A 89 16.03 -2.93 14.45
C THR A 89 14.67 -3.02 15.15
N ILE A 90 13.98 -4.17 15.06
CA ILE A 90 12.72 -4.40 15.79
C ILE A 90 12.93 -4.33 17.31
N LYS A 91 14.02 -4.90 17.85
CA LYS A 91 14.36 -4.79 19.27
C LYS A 91 14.56 -3.34 19.72
N ILE A 92 15.20 -2.51 18.89
CA ILE A 92 15.37 -1.06 19.16
C ILE A 92 14.00 -0.37 19.20
N ILE A 93 13.16 -0.57 18.16
CA ILE A 93 11.81 0.02 18.10
C ILE A 93 10.98 -0.37 19.31
N ASN A 94 11.00 -1.66 19.69
CA ASN A 94 10.25 -2.14 20.84
C ASN A 94 10.72 -1.47 22.13
N ASN A 95 12.04 -1.45 22.40
CA ASN A 95 12.59 -0.79 23.59
C ASN A 95 12.25 0.70 23.67
N GLU A 96 12.32 1.44 22.56
CA GLU A 96 11.99 2.87 22.53
C GLU A 96 10.48 3.11 22.73
N ILE A 97 9.60 2.33 22.09
CA ILE A 97 8.15 2.46 22.26
C ILE A 97 7.70 2.06 23.67
N LEU A 98 8.21 0.94 24.19
CA LEU A 98 7.93 0.48 25.56
C LEU A 98 8.31 1.53 26.61
N SER A 99 9.41 2.26 26.41
CA SER A 99 9.85 3.35 27.30
C SER A 99 8.93 4.59 27.30
N SER A 100 7.96 4.67 26.38
CA SER A 100 7.12 5.86 26.15
C SER A 100 5.66 5.74 26.62
N ASN A 101 5.34 4.72 27.42
CA ASN A 101 4.02 4.41 28.02
C ASN A 101 2.89 4.04 27.02
N ASN A 102 2.89 2.80 26.52
CA ASN A 102 1.70 1.93 26.32
C ASN A 102 2.14 0.56 25.76
N CYS A 103 2.58 -0.35 26.63
CA CYS A 103 3.12 -1.68 26.24
C CYS A 103 2.09 -2.60 25.55
N ASP A 104 0.87 -2.67 26.09
CA ASP A 104 -0.13 -3.68 25.71
C ASP A 104 -0.67 -3.57 24.28
N LYS A 105 -0.23 -2.53 23.55
CA LYS A 105 -0.75 -2.17 22.23
C LYS A 105 0.11 -2.64 21.06
N LEU A 106 1.34 -3.11 21.22
CA LEU A 106 2.23 -3.42 20.09
C LEU A 106 2.88 -4.80 20.20
N GLU A 107 2.83 -5.59 19.13
CA GLU A 107 3.50 -6.89 19.03
C GLU A 107 4.18 -7.04 17.66
N PHE A 108 5.36 -7.67 17.64
CA PHE A 108 6.11 -8.01 16.44
C PHE A 108 6.28 -9.53 16.34
N ILE A 109 5.94 -10.11 15.18
CA ILE A 109 6.13 -11.54 14.89
C ILE A 109 7.09 -11.65 13.71
N ILE A 110 8.15 -12.45 13.82
CA ILE A 110 9.16 -12.57 12.77
C ILE A 110 9.06 -13.95 12.11
N TYR A 111 8.83 -13.95 10.80
CA TYR A 111 8.72 -15.14 9.95
C TYR A 111 10.05 -15.40 9.22
N THR A 112 10.02 -16.18 8.14
CA THR A 112 11.21 -16.54 7.34
C THR A 112 11.77 -15.33 6.58
N ASP A 113 10.91 -14.64 5.84
CA ASP A 113 11.20 -13.59 4.86
C ASP A 113 10.38 -12.30 5.11
N SER A 114 9.68 -12.25 6.24
CA SER A 114 8.72 -11.21 6.57
C SER A 114 8.54 -11.07 8.08
N PHE A 115 7.96 -9.98 8.53
CA PHE A 115 7.50 -9.80 9.91
C PHE A 115 6.15 -9.10 9.93
N GLY A 116 5.34 -9.45 10.91
CA GLY A 116 4.09 -8.77 11.22
C GLY A 116 4.28 -7.73 12.32
N ILE A 117 3.72 -6.53 12.13
CA ILE A 117 3.50 -5.52 13.16
C ILE A 117 2.00 -5.54 13.50
N TYR A 118 1.66 -5.75 14.77
CA TYR A 118 0.27 -5.84 15.24
C TYR A 118 0.00 -4.77 16.27
N CYS A 119 -1.08 -4.00 16.10
CA CYS A 119 -1.40 -2.91 17.00
C CYS A 119 -2.89 -2.56 17.08
N ASN A 120 -3.32 -1.99 18.19
CA ASN A 120 -4.65 -1.40 18.34
C ASN A 120 -4.69 0.11 17.97
N ASP A 121 -3.55 0.71 17.61
CA ASP A 121 -3.44 2.08 17.08
C ASP A 121 -2.64 2.09 15.77
N GLU A 122 -3.30 2.39 14.65
CA GLU A 122 -2.66 2.43 13.33
C GLU A 122 -1.56 3.51 13.24
N ASN A 123 -1.59 4.55 14.07
CA ASN A 123 -0.57 5.59 14.07
C ASN A 123 0.78 5.08 14.61
N ILE A 124 0.76 4.12 15.54
CA ILE A 124 1.97 3.47 16.06
C ILE A 124 2.60 2.62 14.95
N ILE A 125 1.78 1.86 14.21
CA ILE A 125 2.21 1.11 13.02
C ILE A 125 2.84 2.04 11.97
N LYS A 126 2.13 3.12 11.59
CA LYS A 126 2.62 4.10 10.61
C LYS A 126 3.95 4.76 11.04
N GLN A 127 4.17 4.95 12.35
CA GLN A 127 5.45 5.41 12.90
C GLN A 127 6.54 4.34 12.82
N CYS A 128 6.24 3.08 13.12
CA CYS A 128 7.17 1.96 12.95
C CYS A 128 7.61 1.82 11.49
N GLU A 129 6.67 1.85 10.53
CA GLU A 129 6.97 1.79 9.10
C GLU A 129 7.90 2.95 8.67
N ARG A 130 7.63 4.18 9.10
CA ARG A 130 8.51 5.33 8.84
C ARG A 130 9.91 5.15 9.44
N PHE A 131 10.01 4.68 10.67
CA PHE A 131 11.31 4.43 11.32
C PHE A 131 12.11 3.37 10.55
N LEU A 132 11.48 2.24 10.22
CA LEU A 132 12.09 1.15 9.45
C LEU A 132 12.62 1.63 8.10
N ILE A 133 11.80 2.28 7.28
CA ILE A 133 12.20 2.75 5.93
C ILE A 133 13.28 3.84 6.03
N SER A 134 13.29 4.66 7.08
CA SER A 134 14.31 5.71 7.27
C SER A 134 15.65 5.23 7.86
N THR A 135 15.68 4.06 8.50
CA THR A 135 16.85 3.53 9.23
C THR A 135 17.54 2.41 8.47
N LEU A 136 16.78 1.52 7.83
CA LEU A 136 17.30 0.34 7.16
C LEU A 136 17.99 0.71 5.82
N PRO A 137 19.01 -0.05 5.39
CA PRO A 137 19.59 0.07 4.05
C PRO A 137 18.56 -0.16 2.94
N GLU A 138 18.83 0.38 1.75
CA GLU A 138 18.04 0.09 0.55
C GLU A 138 18.01 -1.41 0.24
N ASN A 139 16.93 -1.86 -0.41
CA ASN A 139 16.66 -3.28 -0.72
C ASN A 139 16.56 -4.21 0.51
N THR A 140 16.58 -3.67 1.73
CA THR A 140 16.29 -4.46 2.95
C THR A 140 14.83 -4.85 3.01
N LEU A 141 13.92 -3.87 2.86
CA LEU A 141 12.48 -4.11 2.81
C LEU A 141 12.03 -4.41 1.38
N VAL A 142 11.08 -5.31 1.26
CA VAL A 142 10.48 -5.74 -0.01
C VAL A 142 8.97 -5.52 0.09
N TYR A 143 8.36 -5.01 -0.97
CA TYR A 143 6.91 -4.92 -1.08
C TYR A 143 6.44 -5.86 -2.21
N PRO A 144 5.43 -6.71 -1.97
CA PRO A 144 5.02 -7.68 -2.96
C PRO A 144 4.08 -7.04 -3.98
N HIS A 145 4.45 -7.09 -5.26
CA HIS A 145 3.71 -6.45 -6.35
C HIS A 145 2.85 -7.42 -7.18
N HIS A 146 3.36 -8.64 -7.43
CA HIS A 146 2.75 -9.56 -8.40
C HIS A 146 2.18 -10.83 -7.77
N THR A 147 2.69 -11.27 -6.62
CA THR A 147 2.16 -12.45 -5.90
C THR A 147 2.39 -12.30 -4.40
N VAL A 148 1.37 -12.67 -3.61
CA VAL A 148 1.40 -12.88 -2.16
C VAL A 148 0.69 -14.21 -1.92
N ASN A 149 0.96 -14.83 -0.76
CA ASN A 149 0.14 -15.91 -0.22
C ASN A 149 -1.36 -15.59 -0.33
N SER A 150 -2.19 -16.62 -0.44
CA SER A 150 -3.64 -16.51 -0.63
C SER A 150 -4.27 -15.43 0.25
N ILE A 151 -4.76 -14.33 -0.34
CA ILE A 151 -5.39 -13.25 0.42
C ILE A 151 -6.64 -13.81 1.09
N ASN A 152 -6.68 -13.69 2.42
CA ASN A 152 -7.85 -14.09 3.18
C ASN A 152 -8.96 -13.04 3.05
N PHE A 153 -9.93 -13.29 2.18
CA PHE A 153 -11.10 -12.43 2.03
C PHE A 153 -11.98 -12.43 3.30
N GLU A 154 -11.92 -13.50 4.11
CA GLU A 154 -12.61 -13.55 5.41
C GLU A 154 -12.08 -12.44 6.35
N ASP A 155 -10.79 -12.10 6.32
CA ASP A 155 -10.25 -10.98 7.11
C ASP A 155 -10.90 -9.65 6.69
N ILE A 156 -11.13 -9.43 5.39
CA ILE A 156 -11.76 -8.22 4.85
C ILE A 156 -13.24 -8.17 5.29
N LEU A 157 -13.97 -9.28 5.08
CA LEU A 157 -15.38 -9.42 5.44
C LEU A 157 -15.58 -9.26 6.96
N ARG A 158 -14.68 -9.83 7.78
CA ARG A 158 -14.70 -9.70 9.23
C ARG A 158 -14.38 -8.27 9.68
N PHE A 159 -13.42 -7.58 9.05
CA PHE A 159 -13.07 -6.20 9.41
C PHE A 159 -14.22 -5.22 9.18
N GLN A 160 -15.15 -5.52 8.25
CA GLN A 160 -16.36 -4.69 8.04
C GLN A 160 -17.20 -4.52 9.32
N THR A 161 -17.15 -5.49 10.25
CA THR A 161 -17.88 -5.42 11.52
C THR A 161 -17.32 -4.35 12.48
N GLN A 162 -16.09 -3.89 12.26
CA GLN A 162 -15.42 -2.87 13.08
C GLN A 162 -15.88 -1.44 12.69
N THR A 163 -17.19 -1.21 12.64
CA THR A 163 -17.81 0.04 12.15
C THR A 163 -17.53 1.27 13.01
N HIS A 164 -17.00 1.09 14.23
CA HIS A 164 -16.47 2.16 15.06
C HIS A 164 -15.14 2.73 14.54
N LEU A 165 -14.48 2.04 13.61
CA LEU A 165 -13.26 2.49 12.93
C LEU A 165 -13.60 3.02 11.54
N THR A 166 -12.89 4.07 11.11
CA THR A 166 -13.05 4.65 9.76
C THR A 166 -12.93 3.59 8.67
N LEU A 167 -11.89 2.74 8.73
CA LEU A 167 -11.68 1.68 7.74
C LEU A 167 -12.80 0.64 7.74
N GLY A 168 -13.25 0.18 8.92
CA GLY A 168 -14.32 -0.82 9.02
C GLY A 168 -15.66 -0.30 8.49
N LYS A 169 -16.01 0.95 8.84
CA LYS A 169 -17.17 1.67 8.30
C LYS A 169 -17.10 1.83 6.78
N SER A 170 -15.93 2.18 6.24
CA SER A 170 -15.70 2.34 4.79
C SER A 170 -15.80 1.02 4.03
N ILE A 171 -15.28 -0.09 4.58
CA ILE A 171 -15.42 -1.44 4.02
C ILE A 171 -16.88 -1.88 4.05
N PHE A 172 -17.58 -1.73 5.18
CA PHE A 172 -19.00 -2.05 5.31
C PHE A 172 -19.83 -1.32 4.25
N GLN A 173 -19.69 0.00 4.13
CA GLN A 173 -20.42 0.78 3.13
C GLN A 173 -20.14 0.30 1.70
N ALA A 174 -18.88 0.05 1.35
CA ALA A 174 -18.54 -0.43 0.01
C ALA A 174 -19.11 -1.84 -0.28
N ILE A 175 -19.10 -2.75 0.71
CA ILE A 175 -19.71 -4.07 0.60
C ILE A 175 -21.22 -3.95 0.36
N GLN A 176 -21.94 -3.10 1.10
CA GLN A 176 -23.38 -2.91 0.91
C GLN A 176 -23.70 -2.40 -0.51
N VAL A 177 -22.94 -1.41 -1.01
CA VAL A 177 -23.15 -0.87 -2.36
C VAL A 177 -22.85 -1.91 -3.45
N ILE A 178 -21.85 -2.78 -3.25
CA ILE A 178 -21.56 -3.88 -4.18
C ILE A 178 -22.71 -4.90 -4.16
N LYS A 179 -23.17 -5.34 -2.98
CA LYS A 179 -24.32 -6.27 -2.85
C LYS A 179 -25.58 -5.69 -3.51
N GLU A 180 -25.94 -4.46 -3.17
CA GLU A 180 -27.08 -3.74 -3.76
C GLU A 180 -26.97 -3.62 -5.29
N SER A 181 -25.75 -3.52 -5.85
CA SER A 181 -25.54 -3.54 -7.30
C SER A 181 -25.81 -4.91 -7.92
N ILE A 182 -25.39 -6.00 -7.27
CA ILE A 182 -25.67 -7.37 -7.69
C ILE A 182 -27.18 -7.63 -7.64
N ASP A 183 -27.86 -7.22 -6.57
CA ASP A 183 -29.31 -7.37 -6.42
C ASP A 183 -30.09 -6.60 -7.50
N LYS A 184 -29.68 -5.36 -7.80
CA LYS A 184 -30.35 -4.50 -8.79
C LYS A 184 -30.14 -4.91 -10.24
N PHE A 185 -28.96 -5.41 -10.58
CA PHE A 185 -28.57 -5.62 -11.98
C PHE A 185 -28.33 -7.08 -12.36
N THR A 186 -28.08 -7.97 -11.39
CA THR A 186 -27.47 -9.31 -11.54
C THR A 186 -26.03 -9.28 -12.04
N LEU A 187 -25.17 -10.16 -11.51
CA LEU A 187 -23.71 -10.16 -11.78
C LEU A 187 -23.37 -10.17 -13.28
N LYS A 188 -24.06 -11.02 -14.07
CA LYS A 188 -23.92 -11.11 -15.54
C LYS A 188 -24.15 -9.81 -16.32
N ASN A 189 -24.81 -8.81 -15.72
CA ASN A 189 -25.06 -7.50 -16.33
C ASN A 189 -24.17 -6.39 -15.72
N ILE A 190 -23.16 -6.75 -14.92
CA ILE A 190 -22.22 -5.84 -14.28
C ILE A 190 -20.82 -6.09 -14.85
N PHE A 191 -20.02 -5.04 -15.02
CA PHE A 191 -18.58 -5.17 -15.24
C PHE A 191 -17.78 -4.21 -14.36
N LEU A 192 -16.57 -4.62 -13.97
CA LEU A 192 -15.62 -3.79 -13.24
C LEU A 192 -14.83 -2.91 -14.23
N SER A 193 -14.83 -1.59 -14.04
CA SER A 193 -13.85 -0.71 -14.69
C SER A 193 -12.51 -0.83 -13.95
N PHE A 194 -11.50 -1.42 -14.59
CA PHE A 194 -10.21 -1.76 -13.97
C PHE A 194 -9.04 -1.20 -14.77
N ASN A 195 -8.08 -0.55 -14.10
CA ASN A 195 -6.88 0.02 -14.72
C ASN A 195 -5.56 -0.27 -13.99
N GLY A 196 -5.56 -1.14 -12.97
CA GLY A 196 -4.37 -1.45 -12.14
C GLY A 196 -4.01 -0.39 -11.09
N GLY A 197 -4.66 0.77 -11.09
CA GLY A 197 -4.47 1.81 -10.09
C GLY A 197 -4.97 1.39 -8.69
N LYS A 198 -4.37 1.95 -7.64
CA LYS A 198 -4.65 1.62 -6.23
C LYS A 198 -6.15 1.54 -5.89
N ASP A 199 -6.96 2.43 -6.45
CA ASP A 199 -8.39 2.57 -6.12
C ASP A 199 -9.25 1.47 -6.77
N CYS A 200 -8.97 1.08 -8.02
CA CYS A 200 -9.66 -0.05 -8.65
C CYS A 200 -9.17 -1.42 -8.12
N VAL A 201 -7.94 -1.48 -7.58
CA VAL A 201 -7.43 -2.65 -6.87
C VAL A 201 -8.19 -2.87 -5.56
N VAL A 202 -8.33 -1.83 -4.72
CA VAL A 202 -9.21 -1.89 -3.53
C VAL A 202 -10.60 -2.41 -3.91
N LEU A 203 -11.17 -1.86 -4.97
CA LEU A 203 -12.51 -2.20 -5.45
C LEU A 203 -12.62 -3.66 -5.93
N LEU A 204 -11.64 -4.18 -6.68
CA LEU A 204 -11.57 -5.58 -7.10
C LEU A 204 -11.54 -6.53 -5.89
N TYR A 205 -10.72 -6.21 -4.88
CA TYR A 205 -10.59 -7.05 -3.69
C TYR A 205 -11.88 -7.06 -2.84
N LEU A 206 -12.56 -5.91 -2.73
CA LEU A 206 -13.89 -5.83 -2.10
C LEU A 206 -14.93 -6.63 -2.90
N PHE A 207 -14.95 -6.50 -4.23
CA PHE A 207 -15.91 -7.20 -5.08
C PHE A 207 -15.73 -8.72 -5.03
N GLN A 208 -14.49 -9.21 -5.14
CA GLN A 208 -14.19 -10.63 -4.96
C GLN A 208 -14.54 -11.15 -3.56
N GLY A 209 -14.37 -10.31 -2.52
CA GLY A 209 -14.82 -10.61 -1.17
C GLY A 209 -16.33 -10.80 -1.09
N VAL A 210 -17.11 -9.91 -1.71
CA VAL A 210 -18.58 -10.04 -1.79
C VAL A 210 -19.01 -11.27 -2.58
N LEU A 211 -18.35 -11.59 -3.71
CA LEU A 211 -18.69 -12.81 -4.46
C LEU A 211 -18.46 -14.08 -3.62
N LYS A 212 -17.38 -14.13 -2.83
CA LYS A 212 -17.14 -15.23 -1.89
C LYS A 212 -18.17 -15.30 -0.76
N ASP A 213 -18.54 -14.15 -0.18
CA ASP A 213 -19.56 -14.03 0.87
C ASP A 213 -20.96 -14.46 0.41
N LEU A 214 -21.23 -14.35 -0.90
CA LEU A 214 -22.48 -14.80 -1.55
C LEU A 214 -22.36 -16.20 -2.19
N GLU A 215 -21.24 -16.90 -2.00
CA GLU A 215 -20.93 -18.21 -2.60
C GLU A 215 -20.98 -18.24 -4.15
N ILE A 216 -20.84 -17.07 -4.80
CA ILE A 216 -20.89 -16.90 -6.25
C ILE A 216 -19.51 -17.22 -6.86
N ASN A 217 -19.44 -18.35 -7.57
CA ASN A 217 -18.23 -18.83 -8.25
C ASN A 217 -18.16 -18.41 -9.74
N GLU A 218 -18.65 -17.22 -10.07
CA GLU A 218 -18.57 -16.64 -11.42
C GLU A 218 -17.31 -15.76 -11.58
N THR A 219 -16.79 -15.69 -12.81
CA THR A 219 -15.67 -14.81 -13.16
C THR A 219 -16.14 -13.35 -13.25
N ILE A 220 -15.40 -12.43 -12.62
CA ILE A 220 -15.64 -10.99 -12.77
C ILE A 220 -15.30 -10.56 -14.20
N LYS A 221 -16.29 -9.98 -14.90
CA LYS A 221 -16.04 -9.21 -16.11
C LYS A 221 -15.28 -7.94 -15.77
N ALA A 222 -14.14 -7.72 -16.40
CA ALA A 222 -13.37 -6.49 -16.28
C ALA A 222 -13.26 -5.78 -17.64
N VAL A 223 -13.31 -4.45 -17.63
CA VAL A 223 -13.06 -3.60 -18.80
C VAL A 223 -11.91 -2.65 -18.48
N TYR A 224 -10.90 -2.66 -19.34
CA TYR A 224 -9.71 -1.83 -19.21
C TYR A 224 -9.52 -0.95 -20.44
N PHE A 225 -9.56 0.36 -20.23
CA PHE A 225 -9.23 1.36 -21.24
C PHE A 225 -7.72 1.58 -21.24
N GLN A 226 -7.04 0.98 -22.21
CA GLN A 226 -5.58 1.00 -22.34
C GLN A 226 -5.14 2.26 -23.09
N SER A 227 -4.11 2.94 -22.55
CA SER A 227 -3.53 4.16 -23.11
C SER A 227 -2.17 3.84 -23.72
N ASP A 228 -1.89 4.34 -24.93
CA ASP A 228 -0.58 4.10 -25.57
C ASP A 228 0.59 4.80 -24.85
N ASP A 229 0.31 5.74 -23.94
CA ASP A 229 1.30 6.39 -23.05
C ASP A 229 1.10 6.01 -21.58
N GLN A 230 0.76 4.76 -21.28
CA GLN A 230 0.75 4.26 -19.90
C GLN A 230 2.14 3.80 -19.42
N PHE A 231 2.28 3.49 -18.14
CA PHE A 231 3.51 2.92 -17.60
C PHE A 231 3.60 1.40 -17.87
N PRO A 232 4.76 0.87 -18.28
CA PRO A 232 4.96 -0.58 -18.39
C PRO A 232 4.70 -1.31 -17.06
N GLU A 233 5.12 -0.74 -15.92
CA GLU A 233 4.89 -1.35 -14.60
C GLU A 233 3.41 -1.36 -14.18
N GLU A 234 2.57 -0.51 -14.78
CA GLU A 234 1.12 -0.51 -14.58
C GLU A 234 0.47 -1.63 -15.41
N GLU A 235 0.88 -1.80 -16.67
CA GLU A 235 0.45 -2.92 -17.52
C GLU A 235 0.87 -4.28 -16.95
N ASP A 236 2.14 -4.45 -16.55
CA ASP A 236 2.64 -5.68 -15.91
C ASP A 236 1.83 -6.02 -14.65
N TYR A 237 1.48 -5.00 -13.87
CA TYR A 237 0.63 -5.16 -12.69
C TYR A 237 -0.81 -5.56 -13.07
N VAL A 238 -1.42 -4.91 -14.08
CA VAL A 238 -2.75 -5.29 -14.63
C VAL A 238 -2.75 -6.76 -15.06
N GLN A 239 -1.81 -7.16 -15.91
CA GLN A 239 -1.72 -8.54 -16.42
C GLN A 239 -1.49 -9.57 -15.30
N SER A 240 -0.66 -9.23 -14.30
CA SER A 240 -0.47 -10.11 -13.13
C SER A 240 -1.74 -10.24 -12.28
N THR A 241 -2.56 -9.18 -12.19
CA THR A 241 -3.80 -9.17 -11.43
C THR A 241 -4.92 -9.91 -12.16
N VAL A 242 -5.03 -9.74 -13.49
CA VAL A 242 -5.95 -10.48 -14.36
C VAL A 242 -5.73 -11.99 -14.23
N LYS A 243 -4.47 -12.44 -14.25
CA LYS A 243 -4.10 -13.84 -14.00
C LYS A 243 -4.42 -14.29 -12.57
N ARG A 244 -4.12 -13.47 -11.55
CA ARG A 244 -4.36 -13.79 -10.13
C ARG A 244 -5.84 -14.01 -9.80
N PHE A 245 -6.73 -13.26 -10.45
CA PHE A 245 -8.17 -13.31 -10.22
C PHE A 245 -8.97 -14.04 -11.32
N ASN A 246 -8.29 -14.57 -12.35
CA ASN A 246 -8.91 -15.14 -13.55
C ASN A 246 -10.00 -14.23 -14.16
N LEU A 247 -9.69 -12.93 -14.35
CA LEU A 247 -10.66 -11.96 -14.84
C LEU A 247 -10.99 -12.16 -16.32
N ASP A 248 -12.27 -12.08 -16.70
CA ASP A 248 -12.67 -11.92 -18.10
C ASP A 248 -12.43 -10.46 -18.52
N LEU A 249 -11.20 -10.19 -18.94
CA LEU A 249 -10.76 -8.85 -19.35
C LEU A 249 -11.13 -8.55 -20.80
N THR A 250 -11.83 -7.43 -21.02
CA THR A 250 -11.91 -6.77 -22.32
C THR A 250 -11.06 -5.50 -22.31
N VAL A 251 -10.05 -5.47 -23.19
CA VAL A 251 -9.21 -4.29 -23.41
C VAL A 251 -9.85 -3.43 -24.51
N ILE A 252 -9.98 -2.14 -24.24
CA ILE A 252 -10.47 -1.12 -25.18
C ILE A 252 -9.35 -0.11 -25.38
N LYS A 253 -9.08 0.27 -26.62
CA LYS A 253 -8.10 1.30 -27.00
C LYS A 253 -8.80 2.53 -27.57
N GLY A 254 -8.14 3.68 -27.48
CA GLY A 254 -8.66 4.95 -28.00
C GLY A 254 -9.49 5.73 -26.98
N ASP A 255 -10.43 6.53 -27.46
CA ASP A 255 -11.24 7.40 -26.61
C ASP A 255 -12.23 6.60 -25.73
N LEU A 256 -12.32 7.02 -24.47
CA LEU A 256 -13.14 6.40 -23.42
C LEU A 256 -14.62 6.35 -23.81
N LYS A 257 -15.15 7.42 -24.41
CA LYS A 257 -16.58 7.55 -24.69
C LYS A 257 -17.02 6.69 -25.88
N SER A 258 -16.29 6.79 -27.00
CA SER A 258 -16.52 6.00 -28.21
C SER A 258 -16.23 4.51 -27.99
N GLY A 259 -15.14 4.18 -27.29
CA GLY A 259 -14.82 2.80 -26.91
C GLY A 259 -15.89 2.16 -26.03
N LEU A 260 -16.45 2.89 -25.06
CA LEU A 260 -17.56 2.41 -24.23
C LEU A 260 -18.85 2.22 -25.06
N TRP A 261 -19.15 3.12 -26.00
CA TRP A 261 -20.27 2.97 -26.94
C TRP A 261 -20.16 1.68 -27.76
N GLU A 262 -19.00 1.39 -28.34
CA GLU A 262 -18.78 0.16 -29.10
C GLU A 262 -18.87 -1.10 -28.26
N PHE A 263 -18.30 -1.06 -27.05
CA PHE A 263 -18.35 -2.18 -26.11
C PHE A 263 -19.79 -2.53 -25.73
N LEU A 264 -20.60 -1.54 -25.33
CA LEU A 264 -21.99 -1.74 -24.93
C LEU A 264 -22.90 -2.10 -26.11
N LYS A 265 -22.60 -1.64 -27.33
CA LYS A 265 -23.30 -2.08 -28.56
C LYS A 265 -23.08 -3.58 -28.83
N LYS A 266 -21.88 -4.10 -28.57
CA LYS A 266 -21.53 -5.52 -28.73
C LYS A 266 -21.98 -6.37 -27.52
N ASN A 267 -22.15 -5.75 -26.36
CA ASN A 267 -22.47 -6.41 -25.09
C ASN A 267 -23.69 -5.75 -24.42
N SER A 268 -24.83 -5.81 -25.11
CA SER A 268 -26.07 -5.13 -24.71
C SER A 268 -26.74 -5.70 -23.44
N GLN A 269 -26.16 -6.73 -22.82
CA GLN A 269 -26.56 -7.22 -21.50
C GLN A 269 -26.09 -6.33 -20.36
N PHE A 270 -24.97 -5.62 -20.50
CA PHE A 270 -24.45 -4.80 -19.40
C PHE A 270 -25.38 -3.61 -19.08
N ARG A 271 -25.60 -3.38 -17.79
CA ARG A 271 -26.47 -2.34 -17.23
C ARG A 271 -25.75 -1.45 -16.23
N ALA A 272 -24.68 -1.96 -15.60
CA ALA A 272 -23.89 -1.19 -14.66
C ALA A 272 -22.38 -1.44 -14.82
N SER A 273 -21.58 -0.43 -14.49
CA SER A 273 -20.15 -0.57 -14.23
C SER A 273 -19.82 -0.19 -12.80
N ILE A 274 -19.01 -1.01 -12.13
CA ILE A 274 -18.42 -0.67 -10.83
C ILE A 274 -17.11 0.10 -11.09
N ILE A 275 -16.97 1.29 -10.51
CA ILE A 275 -15.92 2.26 -10.83
C ILE A 275 -15.27 2.80 -9.55
N GLY A 276 -13.93 2.82 -9.51
CA GLY A 276 -13.12 3.24 -8.37
C GLY A 276 -12.99 4.76 -8.14
N THR A 277 -13.90 5.58 -8.66
CA THR A 277 -13.90 7.04 -8.44
C THR A 277 -14.28 7.38 -7.00
N ARG A 278 -13.55 8.31 -6.40
CA ARG A 278 -13.83 8.86 -5.06
C ARG A 278 -14.33 10.30 -5.19
N GLN A 279 -15.06 10.78 -4.20
CA GLN A 279 -15.64 12.13 -4.17
C GLN A 279 -14.56 13.24 -4.16
N SER A 280 -13.34 12.91 -3.70
CA SER A 280 -12.16 13.78 -3.74
C SER A 280 -11.47 13.84 -5.11
N ASP A 281 -11.87 13.02 -6.09
CA ASP A 281 -11.35 13.12 -7.44
C ASP A 281 -11.97 14.34 -8.18
N ILE A 282 -11.34 14.74 -9.29
CA ILE A 282 -11.73 15.92 -10.07
C ILE A 282 -13.21 15.79 -10.49
N GLU A 283 -13.96 16.90 -10.37
CA GLU A 283 -15.38 17.03 -10.74
C GLU A 283 -16.35 16.06 -10.01
N SER A 284 -15.87 15.31 -9.01
CA SER A 284 -16.61 14.17 -8.42
C SER A 284 -17.45 14.51 -7.18
N LEU A 285 -17.48 15.78 -6.74
CA LEU A 285 -18.10 16.22 -5.48
C LEU A 285 -19.59 15.89 -5.34
N LYS A 286 -20.34 15.84 -6.44
CA LYS A 286 -21.80 15.61 -6.47
C LYS A 286 -22.21 14.18 -6.82
N LEU A 287 -21.25 13.29 -7.09
CA LEU A 287 -21.54 11.91 -7.47
C LEU A 287 -22.35 11.19 -6.38
N GLN A 288 -23.14 10.21 -6.81
CA GLN A 288 -23.92 9.32 -5.94
C GLN A 288 -23.41 7.88 -6.05
N PHE A 289 -23.74 7.02 -5.10
CA PHE A 289 -23.36 5.59 -5.15
C PHE A 289 -23.86 4.87 -6.41
N PHE A 290 -25.03 5.26 -6.89
CA PHE A 290 -25.63 4.80 -8.14
C PHE A 290 -26.06 6.01 -8.95
N GLN A 291 -25.49 6.19 -10.14
CA GLN A 291 -25.82 7.32 -11.01
C GLN A 291 -25.78 6.89 -12.47
N LYS A 292 -26.77 7.28 -13.27
CA LYS A 292 -26.66 7.09 -14.73
C LYS A 292 -25.45 7.87 -15.28
N THR A 293 -24.92 7.41 -16.40
CA THR A 293 -24.03 8.18 -17.26
C THR A 293 -24.66 9.51 -17.69
N ASP A 294 -23.82 10.52 -17.93
CA ASP A 294 -24.29 11.88 -18.23
C ASP A 294 -24.83 11.98 -19.68
N PRO A 295 -25.70 12.94 -20.00
CA PRO A 295 -26.31 13.04 -21.33
C PRO A 295 -25.29 12.97 -22.49
N GLY A 296 -25.59 12.11 -23.47
CA GLY A 296 -24.74 11.85 -24.64
C GLY A 296 -23.63 10.80 -24.43
N TRP A 297 -23.43 10.29 -23.22
CA TRP A 297 -22.73 9.01 -23.00
C TRP A 297 -23.67 7.83 -23.28
N PRO A 298 -23.15 6.60 -23.51
CA PRO A 298 -24.01 5.41 -23.60
C PRO A 298 -24.72 5.17 -22.27
N GLU A 299 -25.98 4.73 -22.32
CA GLU A 299 -26.78 4.53 -21.11
C GLU A 299 -26.24 3.37 -20.25
N LEU A 300 -25.80 3.70 -19.04
CA LEU A 300 -25.20 2.78 -18.09
C LEU A 300 -25.34 3.36 -16.67
N PHE A 301 -25.51 2.51 -15.65
CA PHE A 301 -25.32 2.92 -14.27
C PHE A 301 -23.83 2.88 -13.89
N ARG A 302 -23.30 4.01 -13.45
CA ARG A 302 -22.04 4.07 -12.70
C ARG A 302 -22.33 3.72 -11.24
N VAL A 303 -21.59 2.76 -10.71
CA VAL A 303 -21.65 2.32 -9.31
C VAL A 303 -20.32 2.67 -8.65
N HIS A 304 -20.35 3.37 -7.52
CA HIS A 304 -19.17 3.94 -6.87
C HIS A 304 -18.98 3.45 -5.41
N PRO A 305 -18.68 2.16 -5.14
CA PRO A 305 -18.67 1.63 -3.77
C PRO A 305 -17.69 2.32 -2.81
N ILE A 306 -16.57 2.83 -3.35
CA ILE A 306 -15.54 3.53 -2.58
C ILE A 306 -15.69 5.06 -2.62
N LEU A 307 -16.85 5.59 -3.01
CA LEU A 307 -17.05 7.03 -3.25
C LEU A 307 -16.55 7.93 -2.10
N HIS A 308 -16.86 7.58 -0.84
CA HIS A 308 -16.45 8.39 0.32
C HIS A 308 -15.09 8.01 0.91
N TRP A 309 -14.28 7.20 0.23
CA TRP A 309 -12.96 6.80 0.73
C TRP A 309 -11.94 7.92 0.52
N SER A 310 -11.17 8.25 1.56
CA SER A 310 -10.01 9.12 1.42
C SER A 310 -8.79 8.34 0.90
N TYR A 311 -7.76 9.07 0.47
CA TYR A 311 -6.44 8.51 0.18
C TYR A 311 -5.88 7.68 1.34
N ASP A 312 -6.04 8.15 2.58
CA ASP A 312 -5.65 7.41 3.78
C ASP A 312 -6.41 6.08 3.91
N THR A 313 -7.73 6.08 3.72
CA THR A 313 -8.54 4.83 3.79
C THR A 313 -8.09 3.81 2.74
N VAL A 314 -7.80 4.26 1.51
CA VAL A 314 -7.28 3.41 0.42
C VAL A 314 -5.97 2.74 0.83
N TRP A 315 -4.99 3.51 1.35
CA TRP A 315 -3.73 2.92 1.80
C TRP A 315 -3.86 2.08 3.06
N SER A 316 -4.67 2.50 4.02
CA SER A 316 -4.98 1.70 5.22
C SER A 316 -5.56 0.34 4.84
N PHE A 317 -6.47 0.26 3.87
CA PHE A 317 -6.98 -1.02 3.34
C PHE A 317 -5.88 -1.86 2.69
N LEU A 318 -5.17 -1.31 1.69
CA LEU A 318 -4.15 -2.05 0.94
C LEU A 318 -3.06 -2.61 1.87
N ARG A 319 -2.62 -1.81 2.84
CA ARG A 319 -1.56 -2.19 3.79
C ARG A 319 -2.08 -3.12 4.91
N GLN A 320 -3.33 -2.98 5.37
CA GLN A 320 -3.95 -3.88 6.37
C GLN A 320 -4.08 -5.32 5.88
N PHE A 321 -4.49 -5.49 4.62
CA PHE A 321 -4.73 -6.81 4.03
C PHE A 321 -3.55 -7.31 3.18
N SER A 322 -2.41 -6.62 3.22
CA SER A 322 -1.19 -6.96 2.46
C SER A 322 -1.45 -7.15 0.96
N ILE A 323 -2.32 -6.30 0.41
CA ILE A 323 -2.77 -6.38 -0.98
C ILE A 323 -1.67 -5.83 -1.90
N PRO A 324 -1.22 -6.60 -2.91
CA PRO A 324 -0.24 -6.12 -3.88
C PRO A 324 -0.76 -4.93 -4.67
N TYR A 325 0.12 -3.96 -4.95
CA TYR A 325 -0.16 -2.78 -5.76
C TYR A 325 1.02 -2.48 -6.70
N CYS A 326 0.79 -1.69 -7.75
CA CYS A 326 1.82 -1.32 -8.74
C CYS A 326 3.07 -0.70 -8.08
N CYS A 327 4.26 -1.15 -8.46
CA CYS A 327 5.52 -0.77 -7.80
C CYS A 327 5.89 0.71 -7.91
N LEU A 328 5.29 1.46 -8.85
CA LEU A 328 5.44 2.91 -8.98
C LEU A 328 5.03 3.64 -7.69
N TYR A 329 4.06 3.12 -6.93
CA TYR A 329 3.65 3.72 -5.67
C TYR A 329 4.77 3.73 -4.63
N ASP A 330 5.66 2.75 -4.61
CA ASP A 330 6.83 2.76 -3.71
C ASP A 330 7.96 3.66 -4.22
N LYS A 331 7.99 3.95 -5.53
CA LYS A 331 8.84 4.98 -6.16
C LYS A 331 8.31 6.41 -5.95
N GLY A 332 7.31 6.60 -5.08
CA GLY A 332 6.73 7.90 -4.71
C GLY A 332 5.72 8.49 -5.69
N TYR A 333 5.23 7.72 -6.66
CA TYR A 333 4.05 8.13 -7.43
C TYR A 333 2.80 8.01 -6.55
N THR A 334 1.89 8.98 -6.57
CA THR A 334 0.69 8.98 -5.72
C THR A 334 -0.62 8.83 -6.50
N SER A 335 -0.56 9.13 -7.80
CA SER A 335 -1.65 9.00 -8.77
C SER A 335 -1.06 8.57 -10.12
N LEU A 336 -1.67 7.58 -10.79
CA LEU A 336 -1.19 6.95 -12.04
C LEU A 336 -2.13 7.16 -13.24
N GLY A 337 -1.56 7.21 -14.44
CA GLY A 337 -2.17 7.61 -15.71
C GLY A 337 -1.04 8.03 -16.67
N ASN A 338 -1.32 8.80 -17.72
CA ASN A 338 -0.35 9.03 -18.81
C ASN A 338 1.06 9.42 -18.31
N ARG A 339 2.04 8.61 -18.70
CA ARG A 339 3.43 8.60 -18.28
C ARG A 339 4.15 9.90 -18.61
N SER A 340 3.89 10.49 -19.77
CA SER A 340 4.42 11.82 -20.16
C SER A 340 4.00 12.97 -19.23
N LYS A 341 2.92 12.79 -18.46
CA LYS A 341 2.31 13.81 -17.58
C LYS A 341 2.34 13.44 -16.10
N THR A 342 3.06 12.39 -15.72
CA THR A 342 3.02 11.83 -14.37
C THR A 342 4.43 11.61 -13.83
N TYR A 343 4.70 12.17 -12.65
CA TYR A 343 6.01 12.15 -12.00
C TYR A 343 5.89 11.61 -10.56
N PRO A 344 7.00 11.34 -9.84
CA PRO A 344 6.96 11.15 -8.40
C PRO A 344 6.48 12.41 -7.68
N ASN A 345 5.71 12.27 -6.60
CA ASN A 345 5.09 13.40 -5.90
C ASN A 345 6.15 14.26 -5.18
N PRO A 346 6.21 15.59 -5.42
CA PRO A 346 7.20 16.45 -4.78
C PRO A 346 7.11 16.47 -3.24
N ASN A 347 5.95 16.17 -2.65
CA ASN A 347 5.77 16.09 -1.20
C ASN A 347 6.36 14.82 -0.57
N LEU A 348 6.76 13.84 -1.38
CA LEU A 348 7.47 12.62 -0.96
C LEU A 348 8.98 12.74 -1.18
N LYS A 349 9.46 13.83 -1.78
CA LYS A 349 10.88 14.04 -2.10
C LYS A 349 11.72 14.20 -0.83
N TYR A 350 12.86 13.53 -0.78
CA TYR A 350 13.90 13.76 0.22
C TYR A 350 15.30 13.68 -0.39
N ILE A 351 16.30 14.15 0.35
CA ILE A 351 17.72 13.97 0.01
C ILE A 351 18.27 12.86 0.91
N ASP A 352 18.78 11.81 0.30
CA ASP A 352 19.45 10.73 0.99
C ASP A 352 20.77 11.25 1.60
N LYS A 353 20.89 11.18 2.93
CA LYS A 353 22.04 11.77 3.65
C LYS A 353 23.37 11.06 3.41
N LYS A 354 23.35 9.81 2.93
CA LYS A 354 24.57 9.00 2.70
C LYS A 354 25.12 9.24 1.30
N THR A 355 24.25 9.45 0.32
CA THR A 355 24.58 9.53 -1.11
C THR A 355 24.41 10.93 -1.71
N GLY A 356 23.71 11.84 -1.03
CA GLY A 356 23.33 13.15 -1.55
C GLY A 356 22.26 13.11 -2.64
N GLN A 357 21.74 11.93 -3.00
CA GLN A 357 20.80 11.75 -4.10
C GLN A 357 19.38 12.15 -3.72
N VAL A 358 18.63 12.66 -4.69
CA VAL A 358 17.18 12.85 -4.57
C VAL A 358 16.49 11.50 -4.62
N LYS A 359 15.70 11.19 -3.59
CA LYS A 359 14.86 9.99 -3.51
C LYS A 359 13.43 10.38 -3.11
N TYR A 360 12.52 9.41 -3.16
CA TYR A 360 11.12 9.61 -2.82
C TYR A 360 10.65 8.54 -1.84
N TRP A 361 9.87 8.95 -0.84
CA TRP A 361 9.18 8.02 0.06
C TRP A 361 8.04 7.31 -0.67
N PRO A 362 7.67 6.07 -0.27
CA PRO A 362 6.48 5.40 -0.77
C PRO A 362 5.19 6.20 -0.59
N ALA A 363 4.23 6.01 -1.50
CA ALA A 363 2.96 6.72 -1.58
C ALA A 363 2.17 6.71 -0.27
N PHE A 364 2.13 5.58 0.43
CA PHE A 364 1.43 5.40 1.70
C PHE A 364 2.02 6.23 2.87
N LEU A 365 3.13 6.94 2.66
CA LEU A 365 3.71 7.87 3.64
C LEU A 365 3.34 9.34 3.41
N LEU A 366 2.62 9.67 2.32
CA LEU A 366 2.18 11.03 1.99
C LEU A 366 1.39 11.62 3.17
N GLN A 367 1.80 12.79 3.65
CA GLN A 367 1.22 13.38 4.87
C GLN A 367 -0.06 14.18 4.62
N ASN A 368 -0.22 14.72 3.41
CA ASN A 368 -1.38 15.52 3.02
C ASN A 368 -2.08 14.85 1.85
N SER A 369 -3.19 14.18 2.12
CA SER A 369 -4.04 13.51 1.14
C SER A 369 -4.58 14.44 0.04
N ASN A 370 -4.75 15.74 0.32
CA ASN A 370 -5.11 16.73 -0.71
C ASN A 370 -4.00 16.96 -1.74
N SER A 371 -2.76 16.56 -1.45
CA SER A 371 -1.63 16.63 -2.38
C SER A 371 -1.48 15.41 -3.28
N GLU A 372 -2.43 14.47 -3.28
CA GLU A 372 -2.38 13.21 -4.05
C GLU A 372 -2.07 13.44 -5.54
N ARG A 373 -2.62 14.50 -6.15
CA ARG A 373 -2.50 14.79 -7.58
C ARG A 373 -1.45 15.86 -7.93
N ASN A 374 -0.67 16.34 -6.95
CA ASN A 374 0.45 17.28 -7.17
C ASN A 374 1.62 16.66 -7.99
N ASN A 375 1.47 15.40 -8.42
CA ASN A 375 2.40 14.65 -9.23
C ASN A 375 1.97 14.58 -10.71
N ARG A 376 0.97 15.37 -11.11
CA ARG A 376 0.42 15.48 -12.47
C ARG A 376 0.71 16.84 -13.11
N LEU A 377 0.90 16.85 -14.42
CA LEU A 377 0.88 18.04 -15.28
C LEU A 377 -0.52 18.28 -15.88
#